data_AF-A0A7X7MIG7-F1
#
_entry.id   AF-A0A7X7MIG7-F1
#
_cell.length_a   1.000
_cell.length_b   1.000
_cell.length_c   1.000
_cell.angle_alpha   90.00
_cell.angle_beta   90.00
_cell.angle_gamma   90.00
#
_symmetry.space_group_name_H-M   'P 1'
#
loop_
_entity.id
_entity.type
_entity.pdbx_description
1 polymer ?
#
loop_
_entity_poly.entity_id
_entity_poly.type
_entity_poly.pdbx_seq_one_letter_code
_entity_poly.pdbx_strand_id
1 'polypeptide(L)'
;ILYEREFLAPQLSIGQHLRLSLPDYRGTAVKVYLNDQPVGIRAWEPYTFDLTEKLQPGRNRLGIEILGSRRNSHGPFYTEKPWCRWVGPGQFLETESERRQLVPCGMLQQPQLEIAEDGFPYSPCQDDEVIPF
;
A
#
# COMPACT_ATOMS: atom_id res chain seq x y z
N ILE A 1 -4.55 -8.69 -4.96
CA ILE A 1 -5.88 -8.76 -4.30
C ILE A 1 -6.53 -7.42 -4.53
N LEU A 2 -7.70 -7.41 -5.19
CA LEU A 2 -8.45 -6.18 -5.45
C LEU A 2 -9.54 -6.02 -4.38
N TYR A 3 -9.55 -4.87 -3.73
CA TYR A 3 -10.60 -4.44 -2.82
C TYR A 3 -11.39 -3.32 -3.48
N GLU A 4 -12.72 -3.42 -3.47
CA GLU A 4 -13.59 -2.44 -4.11
C GLU A 4 -14.63 -1.91 -3.13
N ARG A 5 -14.88 -0.61 -3.21
CA ARG A 5 -15.95 0.05 -2.46
C ARG A 5 -16.47 1.27 -3.21
N GLU A 6 -17.76 1.51 -3.09
CA GLU A 6 -18.39 2.72 -3.58
C GLU A 6 -18.50 3.79 -2.48
N PHE A 7 -18.36 5.05 -2.86
CA PHE A 7 -18.57 6.19 -1.98
C PHE A 7 -19.21 7.36 -2.75
N LEU A 8 -19.84 8.29 -2.02
CA LEU A 8 -20.35 9.52 -2.60
C LEU A 8 -19.24 10.59 -2.57
N ALA A 9 -19.07 11.31 -3.68
CA ALA A 9 -18.11 12.40 -3.78
C ALA A 9 -18.38 13.45 -2.69
N PRO A 10 -17.38 13.81 -1.88
CA PRO A 10 -17.50 14.92 -0.97
C PRO A 10 -17.52 16.25 -1.73
N GLN A 11 -18.01 17.30 -1.08
CA GLN A 11 -17.94 18.65 -1.61
C GLN A 11 -16.51 19.18 -1.43
N LEU A 12 -15.81 19.46 -2.53
CA LEU A 12 -14.47 20.06 -2.53
C LEU A 12 -14.57 21.55 -2.86
N SER A 13 -13.87 22.39 -2.09
CA SER A 13 -13.71 23.82 -2.36
C SER A 13 -12.47 24.06 -3.22
N ILE A 14 -12.29 25.29 -3.73
CA ILE A 14 -11.09 25.67 -4.48
C ILE A 14 -9.86 25.48 -3.58
N GLY A 15 -8.86 24.76 -4.07
CA GLY A 15 -7.62 24.42 -3.34
C GLY A 15 -7.75 23.25 -2.36
N GLN A 16 -8.83 22.48 -2.44
CA GLN A 16 -8.99 21.22 -1.68
C GLN A 16 -8.86 20.00 -2.59
N HIS A 17 -8.20 18.98 -2.08
CA HIS A 17 -7.91 17.72 -2.77
C HIS A 17 -8.44 16.54 -1.97
N LEU A 18 -9.03 15.56 -2.64
CA LEU A 18 -9.40 14.29 -2.01
C LEU A 18 -8.19 13.35 -2.02
N ARG A 19 -7.64 13.09 -0.85
CA ARG A 19 -6.50 12.19 -0.64
C ARG A 19 -6.95 10.84 -0.10
N LEU A 20 -6.38 9.78 -0.65
CA LEU A 20 -6.44 8.42 -0.11
C LEU A 20 -5.11 8.09 0.57
N SER A 21 -5.17 7.64 1.81
CA SER A 21 -4.03 7.16 2.59
C SER A 21 -4.20 5.68 2.94
N LEU A 22 -3.14 4.89 2.77
CA LEU A 22 -3.11 3.47 3.09
C LEU A 22 -2.15 3.23 4.28
N PRO A 23 -2.65 3.28 5.53
CA PRO A 23 -1.78 3.31 6.71
C PRO A 23 -1.05 1.98 6.95
N ASP A 24 -1.65 0.84 6.60
CA ASP A 24 -0.98 -0.45 6.71
C ASP A 24 -1.49 -1.48 5.69
N TYR A 25 -0.57 -1.94 4.84
CA TYR A 25 -0.79 -3.08 3.94
C TYR A 25 0.47 -3.95 3.83
N ARG A 26 0.30 -5.18 3.36
CA ARG A 26 1.39 -6.12 3.08
C ARG A 26 1.29 -6.62 1.64
N GLY A 27 2.17 -6.06 0.82
CA GLY A 27 2.36 -6.38 -0.58
C GLY A 27 3.69 -5.79 -1.06
N THR A 28 4.08 -6.12 -2.28
CA THR A 28 5.24 -5.54 -2.95
C THR A 28 4.96 -4.14 -3.47
N ALA A 29 3.70 -3.84 -3.79
CA ALA A 29 3.23 -2.53 -4.21
C ALA A 29 1.70 -2.49 -4.13
N VAL A 30 1.13 -1.30 -4.33
CA VAL A 30 -0.32 -1.07 -4.40
C VAL A 30 -0.67 -0.20 -5.60
N LYS A 31 -1.70 -0.59 -6.33
CA LYS A 31 -2.32 0.21 -7.40
C LYS A 31 -3.67 0.70 -6.94
N VAL A 32 -3.99 1.94 -7.30
CA VAL A 32 -5.29 2.55 -7.00
C VAL A 32 -6.00 2.89 -8.30
N TYR A 33 -7.30 2.65 -8.31
CA TYR A 33 -8.22 2.91 -9.41
C TYR A 33 -9.39 3.72 -8.89
N LEU A 34 -9.88 4.66 -9.68
CA LEU A 34 -11.12 5.39 -9.42
C LEU A 34 -11.96 5.36 -10.69
N ASN A 35 -13.19 4.84 -10.60
CA ASN A 35 -14.11 4.69 -11.73
C ASN A 35 -13.46 3.95 -12.91
N ASP A 36 -12.81 2.80 -12.63
CA ASP A 36 -12.05 1.98 -13.59
C ASP A 36 -10.80 2.64 -14.20
N GLN A 37 -10.50 3.88 -13.84
CA GLN A 37 -9.31 4.56 -14.32
C GLN A 37 -8.16 4.44 -13.32
N PRO A 38 -6.93 4.15 -13.78
CA PRO A 38 -5.78 4.09 -12.89
C PRO A 38 -5.48 5.48 -12.33
N VAL A 39 -5.34 5.58 -11.01
CA VAL A 39 -4.84 6.75 -10.28
C VAL A 39 -3.32 6.70 -10.20
N GLY A 40 -2.77 5.53 -9.88
CA GLY A 40 -1.32 5.34 -9.81
C GLY A 40 -0.91 4.04 -9.12
N ILE A 41 0.41 3.84 -9.05
CA ILE A 41 1.06 2.74 -8.33
C ILE A 41 2.08 3.31 -7.34
N ARG A 42 2.20 2.68 -6.17
CA ARG A 42 3.25 2.96 -5.18
C ARG A 42 3.89 1.66 -4.72
N ALA A 43 5.21 1.62 -4.73
CA ALA A 43 6.01 0.52 -4.19
C ALA A 43 6.77 0.94 -2.92
N TRP A 44 6.83 2.23 -2.62
CA TRP A 44 7.46 2.82 -1.44
C TRP A 44 6.60 3.97 -0.90
N GLU A 45 6.87 4.34 0.34
CA GLU A 45 6.22 5.44 1.03
C GLU A 45 6.49 6.80 0.37
N PRO A 46 5.59 7.79 0.51
CA PRO A 46 4.30 7.70 1.22
C PRO A 46 3.23 6.95 0.42
N TYR A 47 2.42 6.13 1.10
CA TYR A 47 1.31 5.39 0.49
C TYR A 47 0.04 6.24 0.37
N THR A 48 0.19 7.38 -0.28
CA THR A 48 -0.86 8.38 -0.50
C THR A 48 -1.13 8.60 -1.98
N PHE A 49 -2.39 8.86 -2.31
CA PHE A 49 -2.88 9.06 -3.67
C PHE A 49 -3.83 10.25 -3.72
N ASP A 50 -3.64 11.13 -4.70
CA ASP A 50 -4.62 12.17 -5.02
C ASP A 50 -5.69 11.61 -5.95
N LEU A 51 -6.95 11.69 -5.53
CA LEU A 51 -8.12 11.20 -6.26
C LEU A 51 -8.83 12.31 -7.04
N THR A 52 -8.45 13.57 -6.84
CA THR A 52 -9.20 14.77 -7.23
C THR A 52 -9.46 14.83 -8.73
N GLU A 53 -8.44 14.58 -9.56
CA GLU A 53 -8.56 14.67 -11.02
C GLU A 53 -9.53 13.65 -11.63
N LYS A 54 -9.81 12.55 -10.93
CA LYS A 54 -10.63 11.43 -11.43
C LYS A 54 -11.98 11.31 -10.71
N LEU A 55 -12.25 12.22 -9.76
CA LEU A 55 -13.48 12.25 -8.98
C LEU A 55 -14.63 12.75 -9.85
N GLN A 56 -15.75 12.02 -9.85
CA GLN A 56 -16.97 12.43 -10.55
C GLN A 56 -18.07 12.82 -9.56
N PRO A 57 -19.02 13.70 -9.93
CA PRO A 57 -20.17 14.00 -9.08
C PRO A 57 -20.98 12.75 -8.74
N GLY A 58 -21.47 12.67 -7.50
CA GLY A 58 -22.27 11.54 -7.04
C GLY A 58 -21.44 10.31 -6.68
N ARG A 59 -21.81 9.13 -7.19
CA ARG A 59 -21.22 7.85 -6.77
C ARG A 59 -19.93 7.54 -7.53
N ASN A 60 -18.90 7.14 -6.79
CA ASN A 60 -17.58 6.77 -7.32
C ASN A 60 -17.21 5.35 -6.85
N ARG A 61 -16.55 4.57 -7.72
CA ARG A 61 -16.00 3.25 -7.37
C ARG A 61 -14.50 3.34 -7.13
N LEU A 62 -14.08 3.10 -5.90
CA LEU A 62 -12.67 3.01 -5.50
C LEU A 62 -12.19 1.56 -5.57
N GLY A 63 -11.12 1.33 -6.33
CA GLY A 63 -10.41 0.06 -6.40
C GLY A 63 -9.01 0.18 -5.81
N ILE A 64 -8.66 -0.70 -4.87
CA ILE A 64 -7.33 -0.79 -4.27
C ILE A 64 -6.79 -2.19 -4.55
N GLU A 65 -5.81 -2.29 -5.42
CA GLU A 65 -5.16 -3.55 -5.78
C GLU A 65 -3.82 -3.70 -5.07
N ILE A 66 -3.76 -4.60 -4.08
CA ILE A 66 -2.51 -4.99 -3.42
C ILE A 66 -1.79 -6.02 -4.28
N LEU A 67 -0.59 -5.69 -4.75
CA LEU A 67 0.30 -6.61 -5.47
C LEU A 67 1.04 -7.47 -4.45
N GLY A 68 0.66 -8.75 -4.35
CA GLY A 68 1.20 -9.67 -3.36
C GLY A 68 2.62 -10.15 -3.68
N SER A 69 3.32 -10.65 -2.67
CA SER A 69 4.58 -11.37 -2.85
C SER A 69 4.34 -12.87 -3.01
N ARG A 70 5.37 -13.60 -3.48
CA ARG A 70 5.33 -15.07 -3.57
C ARG A 70 5.57 -15.76 -2.22
N ARG A 71 5.80 -15.02 -1.14
CA ARG A 71 6.25 -15.53 0.17
C ARG A 71 5.34 -16.61 0.75
N ASN A 72 4.01 -16.43 0.64
CA ASN A 72 3.02 -17.38 1.15
C ASN A 72 2.70 -18.53 0.18
N SER A 73 3.08 -18.40 -1.09
CA SER A 73 2.82 -19.42 -2.12
C SER A 73 4.03 -20.32 -2.38
N HIS A 74 5.24 -19.77 -2.32
CA HIS A 74 6.48 -20.47 -2.69
C HIS A 74 7.47 -20.64 -1.53
N GLY A 75 7.28 -19.95 -0.39
CA GLY A 75 8.15 -20.06 0.78
C GLY A 75 9.23 -18.98 0.82
N PRO A 76 10.29 -19.16 1.64
CA PRO A 76 10.63 -20.34 2.47
C PRO A 76 9.68 -20.57 3.66
N PHE A 77 9.20 -21.78 3.92
CA PHE A 77 8.11 -21.99 4.90
C PHE A 77 8.56 -22.34 6.32
N TYR A 78 9.77 -22.87 6.48
CA TYR A 78 10.16 -23.58 7.70
C TYR A 78 11.38 -22.94 8.40
N THR A 79 11.71 -21.71 8.05
CA THR A 79 12.65 -20.87 8.81
C THR A 79 11.97 -20.35 10.07
N GLU A 80 12.68 -20.29 11.21
CA GLU A 80 12.14 -19.76 12.47
C GLU A 80 11.76 -18.28 12.36
N LYS A 81 12.53 -17.51 11.57
CA LYS A 81 12.33 -16.08 11.34
C LYS A 81 11.68 -15.85 9.97
N PRO A 82 10.38 -15.55 9.88
CA PRO A 82 9.71 -15.38 8.58
C PRO A 82 10.19 -14.14 7.80
N TRP A 83 10.71 -13.13 8.51
CA TRP A 83 11.24 -11.86 7.97
C TRP A 83 12.77 -11.86 7.92
N CYS A 84 13.34 -12.74 7.11
CA CYS A 84 14.79 -12.75 6.89
C CYS A 84 15.23 -11.49 6.14
N ARG A 85 16.41 -10.97 6.47
CA ARG A 85 17.06 -9.87 5.71
C ARG A 85 17.31 -10.26 4.24
N TRP A 86 17.48 -11.54 3.98
CA TRP A 86 17.74 -12.11 2.67
C TRP A 86 17.02 -13.46 2.53
N VAL A 87 16.62 -13.82 1.32
CA VAL A 87 16.06 -15.14 1.00
C VAL A 87 16.86 -15.73 -0.17
N GLY A 88 17.67 -16.74 0.13
CA GLY A 88 18.44 -17.51 -0.86
C GLY A 88 18.08 -19.00 -0.82
N PRO A 89 18.72 -19.84 -1.65
CA PRO A 89 18.42 -21.27 -1.73
C PRO A 89 18.50 -22.01 -0.39
N GLY A 90 19.44 -21.61 0.48
CA GLY A 90 19.59 -22.20 1.82
C GLY A 90 18.32 -22.11 2.67
N GLN A 91 17.62 -20.98 2.62
CA GLN A 91 16.38 -20.78 3.41
C GLN A 91 15.23 -21.71 2.97
N PHE A 92 15.26 -22.23 1.73
CA PHE A 92 14.26 -23.21 1.29
C PHE A 92 14.55 -24.63 1.77
N LEU A 93 15.79 -24.88 2.22
CA LEU A 93 16.23 -26.17 2.76
C LEU A 93 16.17 -26.19 4.31
N GLU A 94 16.18 -25.01 4.94
CA GLU A 94 16.01 -24.86 6.38
C GLU A 94 14.68 -25.47 6.84
N THR A 95 14.76 -26.29 7.89
CA THR A 95 13.59 -26.88 8.57
C THR A 95 13.74 -26.65 10.08
N GLU A 96 13.90 -25.39 10.45
CA GLU A 96 14.03 -24.97 11.85
C GLU A 96 12.65 -25.01 12.56
N SER A 97 11.56 -24.84 11.80
CA SER A 97 10.19 -24.97 12.28
C SER A 97 9.50 -26.18 11.65
N GLU A 98 8.81 -26.98 12.46
CA GLU A 98 7.94 -28.06 11.96
C GLU A 98 6.64 -27.53 11.33
N ARG A 99 6.30 -26.26 11.57
CA ARG A 99 5.08 -25.63 11.07
C ARG A 99 5.38 -24.68 9.93
N ARG A 100 4.51 -24.70 8.93
CA ARG A 100 4.52 -23.76 7.81
C ARG A 100 4.21 -22.35 8.30
N GLN A 101 5.22 -21.48 8.28
CA GLN A 101 5.10 -20.07 8.63
C GLN A 101 4.56 -19.27 7.43
N LEU A 102 3.48 -18.52 7.66
CA LEU A 102 2.92 -17.56 6.69
C LEU A 102 3.18 -16.14 7.18
N VAL A 103 3.28 -15.20 6.24
CA VAL A 103 3.35 -13.77 6.53
C VAL A 103 2.00 -13.10 6.28
N PRO A 104 1.65 -12.01 7.00
CA PRO A 104 0.49 -11.21 6.67
C PRO A 104 0.57 -10.70 5.21
N CYS A 105 -0.58 -10.62 4.55
CA CYS A 105 -0.69 -10.15 3.17
C CYS A 105 -2.03 -9.44 2.95
N GLY A 106 -2.08 -8.50 2.02
CA GLY A 106 -3.28 -7.71 1.74
C GLY A 106 -3.36 -6.45 2.59
N MET A 107 -4.57 -5.92 2.74
CA MET A 107 -4.83 -4.71 3.50
C MET A 107 -5.01 -5.06 4.98
N LEU A 108 -4.22 -4.43 5.86
CA LEU A 108 -4.22 -4.73 7.31
C LEU A 108 -5.01 -3.72 8.13
N GLN A 109 -5.06 -2.48 7.65
CA GLN A 109 -5.85 -1.40 8.25
C GLN A 109 -6.78 -0.75 7.23
N GLN A 110 -7.84 -0.11 7.72
CA GLN A 110 -8.82 0.57 6.88
C GLN A 110 -8.16 1.73 6.12
N PRO A 111 -8.44 1.89 4.80
CA PRO A 111 -7.96 3.03 4.04
C PRO A 111 -8.68 4.30 4.49
N GLN A 112 -7.95 5.40 4.51
CA GLN A 112 -8.46 6.70 4.96
C GLN A 112 -8.65 7.62 3.76
N LEU A 113 -9.82 8.27 3.71
CA LEU A 113 -10.14 9.31 2.74
C LEU A 113 -10.20 10.64 3.48
N GLU A 114 -9.41 11.61 3.04
CA GLU A 114 -9.23 12.89 3.70
C GLU A 114 -9.33 14.01 2.67
N ILE A 115 -9.94 15.13 3.05
CA ILE A 115 -9.89 16.37 2.27
C ILE A 115 -8.66 17.13 2.75
N ALA A 116 -7.65 17.24 1.90
CA ALA A 116 -6.43 17.99 2.16
C ALA A 116 -6.53 19.38 1.53
N GLU A 117 -6.01 20.40 2.19
CA GLU A 117 -5.87 21.75 1.63
C GLU A 117 -4.51 21.90 0.94
N ASP A 118 -4.42 22.84 -0.01
CA ASP A 118 -3.16 23.27 -0.64
C ASP A 118 -2.21 23.89 0.40
N GLY A 119 -1.47 23.01 1.07
CA GLY A 119 -0.50 23.34 2.10
C GLY A 119 0.38 22.14 2.40
N PHE A 120 1.56 22.11 1.76
CA PHE A 120 2.61 21.09 1.87
C PHE A 120 2.19 19.65 1.47
N PRO A 121 2.55 19.19 0.26
CA PRO A 121 2.34 17.79 -0.13
C PRO A 121 3.27 16.80 0.59
N TYR A 122 4.27 17.29 1.33
CA TYR A 122 5.26 16.47 2.02
C TYR A 122 5.56 17.06 3.41
N SER A 123 5.38 16.27 4.46
CA SER A 123 6.39 16.30 5.53
C SER A 123 7.64 15.68 4.92
N PRO A 124 8.80 16.37 4.90
CA PRO A 124 10.03 15.71 4.51
C PRO A 124 10.19 14.45 5.38
N CYS A 125 10.63 13.35 4.78
CA CYS A 125 11.25 12.28 5.54
C CYS A 125 12.33 12.95 6.41
N GLN A 126 12.06 13.10 7.70
CA GLN A 126 13.08 13.50 8.66
C GLN A 126 13.97 12.27 8.82
N ASP A 127 14.86 12.04 7.87
CA ASP A 127 15.99 11.11 7.93
C ASP A 127 16.88 11.34 6.68
N ASP A 128 17.32 12.57 6.46
CA ASP A 128 18.59 12.82 5.77
C ASP A 128 19.64 13.13 6.84
N GLU A 129 19.94 12.14 7.70
CA GLU A 129 21.27 12.11 8.29
C GLU A 129 22.24 11.95 7.12
N VAL A 130 22.96 13.04 6.84
CA VAL A 130 24.06 13.09 5.90
C VAL A 130 24.97 11.89 6.17
N ILE A 131 24.94 10.88 5.29
CA ILE A 131 25.95 9.84 5.28
C ILE A 131 27.21 10.50 4.70
N PRO A 132 28.28 10.73 5.48
CA PRO A 132 29.53 11.18 4.91
C PRO A 132 30.09 10.06 4.01
N PHE A 133 30.45 10.44 2.79
CA PHE A 133 31.31 9.64 1.91
C PHE A 133 32.73 9.55 2.48
#